data_AF-A0A7G2SHU6-F1
#
_entry.id   AF-A0A7G2SHU6-F1
#
_cell.length_a   1.000
_cell.length_b   1.000
_cell.length_c   1.000
_cell.angle_alpha   90.00
_cell.angle_beta   90.00
_cell.angle_gamma   90.00
#
_symmetry.space_group_name_H-M   'P 1'
#
loop_
_entity.id
_entity.type
_entity.pdbx_description
1 polymer ?
#
loop_
_entity_poly.entity_id
_entity_poly.type
_entity_poly.pdbx_seq_one_letter_code
_entity_poly.pdbx_strand_id
1 'polypeptide(L)'
;MKNKKQRCLKKKKPVTKKEKTKKTFRSLFEESIACNLTKRKVEYDYESIDISYTTIRKYKPDFILSNGIIIEAKGYFRSADQRKHKLIKEQHPDLDIRFVFQKASARVQGSQMTCAQWCDTYNFQYSETYIPKNWIDELTLTKKGTHD
;
A
#
# COMPACT_ATOMS: atom_id res chain seq x y z
N MET A 1 -41.88 -3.80 -27.42
CA MET A 1 -40.76 -3.27 -28.24
C MET A 1 -39.44 -3.76 -27.64
N LYS A 2 -38.71 -4.61 -28.35
CA LYS A 2 -37.50 -5.28 -27.82
C LYS A 2 -36.27 -4.39 -28.06
N ASN A 3 -35.69 -3.82 -27.01
CA ASN A 3 -34.45 -3.05 -27.06
C ASN A 3 -33.29 -3.94 -27.51
N LYS A 4 -32.89 -3.82 -28.78
CA LYS A 4 -31.66 -4.43 -29.31
C LYS A 4 -30.46 -3.63 -28.76
N LYS A 5 -29.79 -4.18 -27.74
CA LYS A 5 -28.42 -3.77 -27.37
C LYS A 5 -27.55 -3.84 -28.62
N GLN A 6 -27.16 -2.69 -29.16
CA GLN A 6 -26.15 -2.57 -30.21
C GLN A 6 -24.80 -2.99 -29.63
N ARG A 7 -24.53 -4.29 -29.74
CA ARG A 7 -23.25 -4.93 -29.48
C ARG A 7 -22.30 -4.48 -30.59
N CYS A 8 -21.23 -3.76 -30.25
CA CYS A 8 -20.23 -3.34 -31.23
C CYS A 8 -19.34 -4.56 -31.56
N LEU A 9 -19.86 -5.50 -32.33
CA LEU A 9 -19.09 -6.57 -32.95
C LEU A 9 -18.93 -6.23 -34.42
N LYS A 10 -17.70 -5.93 -34.85
CA LYS A 10 -17.32 -6.03 -36.26
C LYS A 10 -16.43 -7.27 -36.42
N LYS A 11 -16.92 -8.26 -37.15
CA LYS A 11 -16.15 -9.45 -37.59
C LYS A 11 -15.03 -9.01 -38.53
N LYS A 12 -13.83 -9.61 -38.44
CA LYS A 12 -12.81 -9.55 -39.50
C LYS A 12 -12.17 -10.93 -39.75
N LYS A 13 -11.88 -11.16 -41.04
CA LYS A 13 -11.35 -12.35 -41.73
C LYS A 13 -9.90 -12.71 -41.32
N PRO A 14 -9.38 -13.92 -41.61
CA PRO A 14 -8.09 -14.37 -41.09
C PRO A 14 -6.95 -13.65 -41.82
N VAL A 15 -5.99 -13.12 -41.08
CA VAL A 15 -4.75 -12.57 -41.63
C VAL A 15 -3.59 -13.08 -40.78
N THR A 16 -2.70 -13.81 -41.45
CA THR A 16 -1.40 -14.24 -40.93
C THR A 16 -0.43 -13.05 -40.93
N LYS A 17 0.06 -12.65 -39.74
CA LYS A 17 1.40 -12.07 -39.46
C LYS A 17 1.46 -11.64 -37.97
N LYS A 18 2.59 -11.92 -37.32
CA LYS A 18 2.91 -11.70 -35.89
C LYS A 18 2.25 -10.43 -35.32
N GLU A 19 1.19 -10.59 -34.55
CA GLU A 19 0.47 -9.47 -33.91
C GLU A 19 1.20 -9.03 -32.64
N LYS A 20 1.63 -7.75 -32.61
CA LYS A 20 1.81 -7.03 -31.35
C LYS A 20 0.50 -7.13 -30.57
N THR A 21 0.54 -7.65 -29.35
CA THR A 21 -0.62 -7.82 -28.48
C THR A 21 -1.41 -6.51 -28.42
N LYS A 22 -2.60 -6.48 -29.01
CA LYS A 22 -3.54 -5.37 -28.83
C LYS A 22 -3.84 -5.28 -27.33
N LYS A 23 -3.45 -4.19 -26.67
CA LYS A 23 -3.91 -3.90 -25.31
C LYS A 23 -5.45 -3.90 -25.34
N THR A 24 -6.06 -4.86 -24.66
CA THR A 24 -7.49 -4.86 -24.37
C THR A 24 -7.75 -3.88 -23.24
N PHE A 25 -8.92 -3.23 -23.23
CA PHE A 25 -9.32 -2.40 -22.09
C PHE A 25 -9.28 -3.20 -20.79
N ARG A 26 -8.82 -2.60 -19.69
CA ARG A 26 -8.68 -3.25 -18.38
C ARG A 26 -10.02 -3.57 -17.73
N SER A 27 -11.10 -2.95 -18.20
CA SER A 27 -12.46 -3.19 -17.71
C SER A 27 -13.51 -2.95 -18.79
N LEU A 28 -14.68 -3.56 -18.62
CA LEU A 28 -15.86 -3.30 -19.47
C LEU A 28 -16.32 -1.83 -19.39
N PHE A 29 -16.05 -1.16 -18.27
CA PHE A 29 -16.36 0.24 -18.11
C PHE A 29 -15.48 1.12 -19.01
N GLU A 30 -14.18 0.88 -19.05
CA GLU A 30 -13.25 1.55 -19.97
C GLU A 30 -13.62 1.30 -21.44
N GLU A 31 -13.98 0.07 -21.80
CA GLU A 31 -14.47 -0.25 -23.15
C GLU A 31 -15.73 0.57 -23.50
N SER A 32 -16.65 0.74 -22.54
CA SER A 32 -17.86 1.54 -22.76
C SER A 32 -17.56 3.02 -23.01
N ILE A 33 -16.53 3.57 -22.36
CA ILE A 33 -16.06 4.96 -22.56
C ILE A 33 -15.45 5.09 -23.96
N ALA A 34 -14.55 4.19 -24.33
CA ALA A 34 -13.95 4.15 -25.67
C ALA A 34 -15.00 4.06 -26.78
N CYS A 35 -16.05 3.26 -26.57
CA CYS A 35 -17.19 3.17 -27.47
C CYS A 35 -17.96 4.50 -27.56
N ASN A 36 -18.17 5.19 -26.44
CA ASN A 36 -18.80 6.52 -26.43
C ASN A 36 -17.96 7.57 -27.19
N LEU A 37 -16.63 7.61 -26.96
CA LEU A 37 -15.71 8.50 -27.66
C LEU A 37 -15.69 8.24 -29.16
N THR A 38 -15.62 6.96 -29.56
CA THR A 38 -15.68 6.53 -30.97
C THR A 38 -16.99 6.98 -31.62
N LYS A 39 -18.14 6.81 -30.95
CA LYS A 39 -19.45 7.26 -31.45
C LYS A 39 -19.51 8.77 -31.64
N ARG A 40 -18.81 9.52 -30.79
CA ARG A 40 -18.69 10.98 -30.84
C ARG A 40 -17.59 11.47 -31.78
N LYS A 41 -16.88 10.55 -32.45
CA LYS A 41 -15.75 10.84 -33.35
C LYS A 41 -14.63 11.63 -32.66
N VAL A 42 -14.38 11.33 -31.39
CA VAL A 42 -13.28 11.93 -30.63
C VAL A 42 -12.09 10.97 -30.68
N GLU A 43 -10.93 11.46 -31.13
CA GLU A 43 -9.68 10.73 -31.09
C GLU A 43 -9.14 10.67 -29.65
N TYR A 44 -8.51 9.55 -29.28
CA TYR A 44 -7.95 9.35 -27.96
C TYR A 44 -6.82 8.33 -28.00
N ASP A 45 -5.88 8.51 -27.08
CA ASP A 45 -4.90 7.49 -26.73
C ASP A 45 -5.33 6.77 -25.45
N TYR A 46 -5.00 5.48 -25.34
CA TYR A 46 -5.31 4.66 -24.17
C TYR A 46 -4.01 4.09 -23.59
N GLU A 47 -3.67 4.51 -22.37
CA GLU A 47 -2.45 4.07 -21.66
C GLU A 47 -1.18 4.20 -22.50
N SER A 48 -1.02 5.36 -23.12
CA SER A 48 0.08 5.67 -24.04
C SER A 48 1.31 6.21 -23.34
N ILE A 49 1.17 6.78 -22.15
CA ILE A 49 2.26 7.39 -21.39
C ILE A 49 2.20 7.00 -19.92
N ASP A 50 3.38 6.94 -19.29
CA ASP A 50 3.54 6.86 -17.85
C ASP A 50 4.02 8.22 -17.32
N ILE A 51 3.44 8.67 -16.21
CA ILE A 51 3.82 9.94 -15.56
C ILE A 51 4.37 9.62 -14.17
N SER A 52 5.66 9.88 -13.97
CA SER A 52 6.33 9.72 -12.68
C SER A 52 5.96 10.85 -11.72
N TYR A 53 5.77 10.53 -10.44
CA TYR A 53 5.52 11.52 -9.38
C TYR A 53 6.10 11.07 -8.04
N THR A 54 6.34 12.04 -7.15
CA THR A 54 6.81 11.83 -5.77
C THR A 54 5.80 12.41 -4.78
N THR A 55 5.70 11.84 -3.58
CA THR A 55 4.81 12.32 -2.52
C THR A 55 5.57 12.42 -1.20
N ILE A 56 5.40 13.55 -0.50
CA ILE A 56 5.88 13.72 0.88
C ILE A 56 4.72 13.37 1.82
N ARG A 57 4.99 12.53 2.81
CA ARG A 57 3.99 12.10 3.81
C ARG A 57 4.52 12.36 5.21
N LYS A 58 3.60 12.62 6.13
CA LYS A 58 3.91 12.75 7.57
C LYS A 58 3.42 11.51 8.29
N TYR A 59 4.24 11.03 9.23
CA TYR A 59 3.86 9.99 10.17
C TYR A 59 3.33 10.65 11.45
N LYS A 60 2.17 10.21 11.91
CA LYS A 60 1.62 10.56 13.22
C LYS A 60 1.51 9.28 14.03
N PRO A 61 2.29 9.13 15.11
CA PRO A 61 2.18 7.96 15.97
C PRO A 61 0.88 7.97 16.76
N ASP A 62 0.43 6.79 17.19
CA ASP A 62 -0.76 6.66 18.04
C ASP A 62 -0.46 7.09 19.48
N PHE A 63 0.66 6.65 20.04
CA PHE A 63 1.13 7.03 21.37
C PHE A 63 2.64 7.24 21.40
N ILE A 64 3.08 8.11 22.31
CA ILE A 64 4.49 8.34 22.63
C ILE A 64 4.62 8.19 24.14
N LEU A 65 5.42 7.25 24.60
CA LEU A 65 5.69 7.04 26.03
C LEU A 65 6.62 8.14 26.55
N SER A 66 6.64 8.35 27.87
CA SER A 66 7.50 9.36 28.51
C SER A 66 9.00 9.11 28.28
N ASN A 67 9.38 7.89 27.95
CA ASN A 67 10.74 7.50 27.59
C ASN A 67 11.03 7.59 26.08
N GLY A 68 10.14 8.18 25.28
CA GLY A 68 10.36 8.39 23.85
C GLY A 68 10.05 7.18 22.95
N ILE A 69 9.70 6.03 23.51
CA ILE A 69 9.21 4.90 22.71
C ILE A 69 7.90 5.27 22.06
N ILE A 70 7.82 5.06 20.74
CA ILE A 70 6.64 5.28 19.93
C ILE A 70 5.85 3.98 19.83
N ILE A 71 4.55 4.05 20.11
CA ILE A 71 3.64 2.91 20.00
C ILE A 71 2.64 3.13 18.87
N GLU A 72 2.55 2.14 17.98
CA GLU A 72 1.50 2.03 16.97
C GLU A 72 0.57 0.86 17.30
N ALA A 73 -0.72 1.16 17.51
CA ALA A 73 -1.72 0.14 17.81
C ALA A 73 -2.36 -0.37 16.50
N LYS A 74 -2.43 -1.68 16.31
CA LYS A 74 -2.96 -2.28 15.07
C LYS A 74 -3.88 -3.46 15.30
N GLY A 75 -5.11 -3.33 14.80
CA GLY A 75 -5.99 -4.48 14.54
C GLY A 75 -5.62 -5.13 13.20
N TYR A 76 -6.03 -4.52 12.10
CA TYR A 76 -5.74 -5.00 10.74
C TYR A 76 -4.49 -4.36 10.15
N PHE A 77 -3.45 -5.16 9.88
CA PHE A 77 -2.17 -4.65 9.40
C PHE A 77 -2.12 -4.50 7.87
N ARG A 78 -2.57 -3.33 7.40
CA ARG A 78 -2.69 -3.01 5.97
C ARG A 78 -1.34 -2.93 5.26
N SER A 79 -1.31 -3.28 3.96
CA SER A 79 -0.06 -3.24 3.16
C SER A 79 0.52 -1.82 3.05
N ALA A 80 -0.33 -0.79 3.12
CA ALA A 80 0.11 0.60 3.16
C ALA A 80 0.88 0.93 4.44
N ASP A 81 0.40 0.47 5.61
CA ASP A 81 1.08 0.66 6.89
C ASP A 81 2.38 -0.13 6.97
N GLN A 82 2.42 -1.35 6.41
CA GLN A 82 3.65 -2.14 6.31
C GLN A 82 4.73 -1.38 5.52
N ARG A 83 4.39 -0.82 4.36
CA ARG A 83 5.33 -0.01 3.55
C ARG A 83 5.75 1.26 4.28
N LYS A 84 4.80 1.95 4.92
CA LYS A 84 5.02 3.18 5.69
C LYS A 84 6.10 2.98 6.75
N HIS A 85 5.96 1.97 7.61
CA HIS A 85 6.89 1.78 8.73
C HIS A 85 8.27 1.29 8.30
N LYS A 86 8.37 0.49 7.23
CA LYS A 86 9.68 0.14 6.66
C LYS A 86 10.44 1.37 6.18
N LEU A 87 9.77 2.26 5.45
CA LEU A 87 10.37 3.51 4.97
C LEU A 87 10.72 4.45 6.12
N ILE A 88 9.87 4.57 7.14
CA ILE A 88 10.18 5.39 8.32
C ILE A 88 11.42 4.85 9.02
N LYS A 89 11.53 3.54 9.23
CA LYS A 89 12.70 2.94 9.88
C LYS A 89 13.98 3.13 9.07
N GLU A 90 13.89 3.05 7.75
CA GLU A 90 15.02 3.31 6.85
C GLU A 90 15.48 4.77 6.91
N GLN A 91 14.53 5.72 6.98
CA GLN A 91 14.80 7.17 6.95
C GLN A 91 15.08 7.78 8.33
N HIS A 92 14.57 7.16 9.39
CA HIS A 92 14.65 7.60 10.78
C HIS A 92 14.99 6.40 11.69
N PRO A 93 16.19 5.82 11.56
CA PRO A 93 16.60 4.63 12.32
C PRO A 93 16.75 4.90 13.83
N ASP A 94 16.76 6.16 14.24
CA ASP A 94 16.79 6.65 15.62
C ASP A 94 15.45 6.54 16.35
N LEU A 95 14.33 6.43 15.61
CA LEU A 95 13.01 6.28 16.21
C LEU A 95 12.79 4.84 16.69
N ASP A 96 12.49 4.70 17.99
CA ASP A 96 12.06 3.42 18.57
C ASP A 96 10.55 3.25 18.42
N ILE A 97 10.14 2.67 17.28
CA ILE A 97 8.74 2.38 16.98
C ILE A 97 8.45 0.91 17.31
N ARG A 98 7.44 0.67 18.14
CA ARG A 98 6.97 -0.66 18.53
C ARG A 98 5.48 -0.80 18.24
N PHE A 99 5.04 -2.05 18.03
CA PHE A 99 3.65 -2.33 17.69
C PHE A 99 2.90 -3.00 18.85
N VAL A 100 1.66 -2.60 19.07
CA VAL A 100 0.72 -3.35 19.92
C VAL A 100 -0.39 -3.87 19.02
N PHE A 101 -0.43 -5.18 18.81
CA PHE A 101 -1.44 -5.81 17.96
C PHE A 101 -2.65 -6.26 18.77
N GLN A 102 -3.85 -6.17 18.20
CA GLN A 102 -5.01 -6.87 18.76
C GLN A 102 -4.80 -8.39 18.77
N LYS A 103 -4.13 -8.91 17.73
CA LYS A 103 -3.74 -10.32 17.60
C LYS A 103 -2.48 -10.41 16.73
N ALA A 104 -1.34 -10.74 17.34
CA ALA A 104 -0.05 -10.84 16.68
C ALA A 104 0.04 -12.03 15.72
N SER A 105 -0.74 -13.10 15.97
CA SER A 105 -0.90 -14.24 15.07
C SER A 105 -1.83 -13.98 13.87
N ALA A 106 -2.51 -12.82 13.82
CA ALA A 106 -3.28 -12.43 12.65
C ALA A 106 -2.36 -12.17 11.46
N ARG A 107 -2.89 -12.33 10.26
CA ARG A 107 -2.11 -12.21 9.03
C ARG A 107 -2.07 -10.78 8.52
N VAL A 108 -0.92 -10.39 8.00
CA VAL A 108 -0.77 -9.08 7.36
C VAL A 108 -1.47 -9.09 6.00
N GLN A 109 -1.99 -7.93 5.58
CA GLN A 109 -2.66 -7.83 4.29
C GLN A 109 -1.71 -8.16 3.14
N GLY A 110 -2.11 -9.10 2.27
CA GLY A 110 -1.40 -9.45 1.05
C GLY A 110 -0.26 -10.46 1.22
N SER A 111 -0.09 -11.06 2.40
CA SER A 111 0.96 -12.07 2.66
C SER A 111 0.44 -13.26 3.48
N GLN A 112 1.25 -14.32 3.50
CA GLN A 112 1.05 -15.47 4.39
C GLN A 112 1.60 -15.26 5.80
N MET A 113 2.43 -14.25 5.99
CA MET A 113 3.06 -13.92 7.27
C MET A 113 2.05 -13.42 8.30
N THR A 114 2.27 -13.77 9.56
CA THR A 114 1.61 -13.14 10.71
C THR A 114 2.18 -11.75 10.98
N CYS A 115 1.46 -10.94 11.75
CA CYS A 115 1.95 -9.64 12.22
C CYS A 115 3.25 -9.80 13.04
N ALA A 116 3.32 -10.82 13.89
CA ALA A 116 4.54 -11.20 14.62
C ALA A 116 5.71 -11.49 13.68
N GLN A 117 5.54 -12.43 12.74
CA GLN A 117 6.57 -12.80 11.77
C GLN A 117 7.04 -11.61 10.92
N TRP A 118 6.12 -10.71 10.58
CA TRP A 118 6.46 -9.48 9.87
C TRP A 118 7.35 -8.57 10.74
N CYS A 119 7.02 -8.40 12.01
CA CYS A 119 7.83 -7.61 12.93
C CYS A 119 9.22 -8.23 13.13
N ASP A 120 9.31 -9.54 13.32
CA ASP A 120 10.59 -10.25 13.44
C ASP A 120 11.46 -10.05 12.18
N THR A 121 10.86 -10.21 10.99
CA THR A 121 11.57 -10.06 9.70
C THR A 121 12.13 -8.66 9.51
N TYR A 122 11.42 -7.62 9.98
CA TYR A 122 11.82 -6.22 9.82
C TYR A 122 12.36 -5.61 11.12
N ASN A 123 12.67 -6.46 12.11
CA ASN A 123 13.26 -6.12 13.40
C ASN A 123 12.49 -5.07 14.21
N PHE A 124 11.15 -5.13 14.21
CA PHE A 124 10.30 -4.30 15.07
C PHE A 124 9.94 -5.07 16.33
N GLN A 125 9.99 -4.40 17.48
CA GLN A 125 9.42 -4.96 18.70
C GLN A 125 7.90 -4.89 18.65
N TYR A 126 7.24 -5.89 19.22
CA TYR A 126 5.78 -5.92 19.28
C TYR A 126 5.28 -6.60 20.56
N SER A 127 4.02 -6.34 20.88
CA SER A 127 3.25 -7.05 21.91
C SER A 127 1.83 -7.32 21.41
N GLU A 128 1.08 -8.13 22.16
CA GLU A 128 -0.33 -8.42 21.89
C GLU A 128 -1.20 -7.82 23.00
N THR A 129 -2.29 -7.16 22.62
CA THR A 129 -3.35 -6.55 23.45
C THR A 129 -2.97 -5.39 24.37
N TYR A 130 -1.75 -5.34 24.93
CA TYR A 130 -1.34 -4.28 25.86
C TYR A 130 0.14 -3.92 25.71
N ILE A 131 0.51 -2.74 26.22
CA ILE A 131 1.90 -2.27 26.31
C ILE A 131 2.56 -2.96 27.51
N PRO A 132 3.63 -3.76 27.32
CA PRO A 132 4.33 -4.42 28.41
C PRO A 132 4.95 -3.44 29.40
N LYS A 133 4.96 -3.80 30.69
CA LYS A 133 5.52 -2.95 31.75
C LYS A 133 7.00 -2.61 31.51
N ASN A 134 7.79 -3.55 30.98
CA ASN A 134 9.20 -3.30 30.68
C ASN A 134 9.40 -2.22 29.61
N TRP A 135 8.47 -2.01 28.68
CA TRP A 135 8.56 -0.88 27.73
C TRP A 135 8.30 0.45 28.42
N ILE A 136 7.43 0.48 29.43
CA ILE A 136 7.10 1.71 30.18
C ILE A 136 8.27 2.09 31.10
N ASP A 137 8.86 1.09 31.75
CA ASP A 137 9.93 1.26 32.74
C ASP A 137 11.32 1.37 32.11
N GLU A 138 11.44 1.24 30.78
CA GLU A 138 12.70 1.36 30.07
C GLU A 138 13.30 2.76 30.29
N LEU A 139 14.53 2.78 30.81
CA LEU A 139 15.27 4.02 31.03
C LEU A 139 15.66 4.62 29.68
N THR A 140 15.41 5.92 29.54
CA THR A 140 15.93 6.67 28.40
C THR A 140 17.45 6.68 28.46
N LEU A 141 18.10 5.93 27.56
CA LEU A 141 19.46 6.27 27.17
C LEU A 141 19.35 7.57 26.35
N THR A 142 19.26 8.69 27.06
CA THR A 142 19.49 9.99 26.45
C THR A 142 20.90 9.95 25.88
N LYS A 143 21.03 9.65 24.58
CA LYS A 143 22.22 10.02 23.84
C LYS A 143 22.21 11.54 23.81
N LYS A 144 22.82 12.16 24.84
CA LYS A 144 23.28 13.55 24.77
C LYS A 144 24.27 13.62 23.61
N GLY A 145 23.74 13.83 22.41
CA GLY A 145 24.52 14.29 21.26
C GLY A 145 24.73 15.78 21.46
N THR A 146 25.95 16.13 21.86
CA THR A 146 26.57 17.42 21.65
C THR A 146 26.30 17.88 20.21
N HIS A 147 25.49 18.92 20.05
CA HIS A 147 25.56 19.77 18.87
C HIS A 147 26.66 20.78 19.13
N ASP A 148 27.84 20.51 18.57
CA ASP A 148 28.79 21.55 18.16
C ASP A 148 28.40 22.04 16.75
#